data_AF-A0A0D2UB16-F1
#
_entry.id   AF-A0A0D2UB16-F1
#
_cell.length_a   1.000
_cell.length_b   1.000
_cell.length_c   1.000
_cell.angle_alpha   90.00
_cell.angle_beta   90.00
_cell.angle_gamma   90.00
#
_symmetry.space_group_name_H-M   'P 1'
#
loop_
_entity.id
_entity.type
_entity.pdbx_description
1 polymer ?
#
loop_
_entity_poly.entity_id
_entity_poly.type
_entity_poly.pdbx_seq_one_letter_code
_entity_poly.pdbx_strand_id
1 'polypeptide(L)'
;MDYCGDFIELLGPDISTKILMNLVNPSDLIRVSLVSSSWHQFVIENGLGKQLCLKLFPEISGIVHTIEMNNLIDTVGHKQNDCDELECLRKNHRIYTLLAQAFNPFVRKDCISEAVIASSTDNYPEESIHNTLEPFDRIDTRASYWSSEGQNNPAVPETLLYKLMTKMCIVTEIHVQPFQAYFQYNFPIYSSKAVRFRMGHKLQSEMTDSSTSSNKWADDEFIWTYTSPEFPMVQENCLQKFKLPEPVLCIGGYMQVELLGRVQRQEMDGLYYIWEVCFEVLARNRETYTFFTTTYTGNGASSRFRTFTARLLQRGTRGWEQMLLNTLLQARAGRANDADNEPPPASP
;
A
#
# COMPACT_ATOMS: atom_id res chain seq x y z
N MET A 1 -38.48 24.27 30.59
CA MET A 1 -37.20 23.92 29.96
C MET A 1 -37.51 23.71 28.51
N ASP A 2 -37.12 24.65 27.66
CA ASP A 2 -37.32 24.52 26.22
C ASP A 2 -36.48 23.35 25.75
N TYR A 3 -37.12 22.41 25.07
CA TYR A 3 -36.47 21.27 24.43
C TYR A 3 -35.60 21.85 23.30
N CYS A 4 -34.36 22.21 23.63
CA CYS A 4 -33.35 22.57 22.64
C CYS A 4 -32.97 21.26 21.94
N GLY A 5 -33.76 20.89 20.94
CA GLY A 5 -33.52 19.69 20.13
C GLY A 5 -32.14 19.73 19.49
N ASP A 6 -31.60 18.56 19.17
CA ASP A 6 -30.29 18.49 18.52
C ASP A 6 -30.33 19.24 17.18
N PHE A 7 -29.27 19.97 16.84
CA PHE A 7 -29.20 20.77 15.61
C PHE A 7 -29.45 19.92 14.35
N ILE A 8 -29.02 18.65 14.36
CA ILE A 8 -29.30 17.71 13.26
C ILE A 8 -30.80 17.36 13.17
N GLU A 9 -31.47 17.22 14.31
CA GLU A 9 -32.92 16.97 14.36
C GLU A 9 -33.70 18.20 13.89
N LEU A 10 -33.26 19.41 14.27
CA LEU A 10 -33.88 20.68 13.87
C LEU A 10 -33.81 20.94 12.37
N LEU A 11 -32.69 20.59 11.73
CA LEU A 11 -32.52 20.73 10.28
C LEU A 11 -33.16 19.59 9.47
N GLY A 12 -33.42 18.46 10.10
CA GLY A 12 -33.82 17.23 9.44
C GLY A 12 -32.65 16.52 8.74
N PRO A 13 -32.82 15.23 8.41
CA PRO A 13 -31.75 14.36 7.92
C PRO A 13 -31.20 14.80 6.54
N ASP A 14 -32.06 15.26 5.64
CA ASP A 14 -31.66 15.62 4.28
C ASP A 14 -30.76 16.86 4.23
N ILE A 15 -31.13 17.91 4.98
CA ILE A 15 -30.36 19.16 5.03
C ILE A 15 -29.06 18.92 5.79
N SER A 16 -29.12 18.22 6.92
CA SER A 16 -27.93 17.85 7.70
C SER A 16 -26.93 17.06 6.87
N THR A 17 -27.39 16.06 6.12
CA THR A 17 -26.54 15.27 5.21
C THR A 17 -25.89 16.15 4.15
N LYS A 18 -26.65 17.04 3.48
CA LYS A 18 -26.09 17.95 2.47
C LYS A 18 -25.04 18.89 3.06
N ILE A 19 -25.25 19.44 4.25
CA ILE A 19 -24.29 20.32 4.93
C ILE A 19 -23.01 19.55 5.24
N LEU A 20 -23.13 18.38 5.88
CA LEU A 20 -21.97 17.57 6.28
C LEU A 20 -21.20 17.03 5.07
N MET A 21 -21.85 16.82 3.92
CA MET A 21 -21.18 16.42 2.67
C MET A 21 -20.36 17.51 1.98
N ASN A 22 -20.45 18.75 2.46
CA ASN A 22 -19.54 19.81 2.02
C ASN A 22 -18.18 19.74 2.74
N LEU A 23 -18.03 18.91 3.77
CA LEU A 23 -16.76 18.67 4.41
C LEU A 23 -15.84 17.92 3.45
N VAL A 24 -14.68 18.51 3.14
CA VAL A 24 -13.70 17.94 2.21
C VAL A 24 -12.65 17.12 2.94
N ASN A 25 -12.31 17.48 4.18
CA ASN A 25 -11.31 16.77 4.97
C ASN A 25 -11.97 15.62 5.76
N PRO A 26 -11.52 14.37 5.59
CA PRO A 26 -12.01 13.22 6.36
C PRO A 26 -11.96 13.42 7.87
N SER A 27 -10.98 14.18 8.36
CA SER A 27 -10.85 14.50 9.79
C SER A 27 -11.99 15.37 10.31
N ASP A 28 -12.64 16.18 9.47
CA ASP A 28 -13.76 17.03 9.90
C ASP A 28 -15.00 16.18 10.19
N LEU A 29 -15.22 15.11 9.43
CA LEU A 29 -16.32 14.19 9.68
C LEU A 29 -16.13 13.43 11.02
N ILE A 30 -14.89 13.15 11.40
CA ILE A 30 -14.59 12.62 12.74
C ILE A 30 -14.92 13.66 13.80
N ARG A 31 -14.55 14.92 13.60
CA ARG A 31 -14.86 16.01 14.55
C ARG A 31 -16.37 16.19 14.74
N VAL A 32 -17.14 16.11 13.65
CA VAL A 32 -18.62 16.09 13.67
C VAL A 32 -19.14 14.95 14.54
N SER A 33 -18.60 13.74 14.37
CA SER A 33 -18.93 12.58 15.22
C SER A 33 -18.58 12.76 16.70
N LEU A 34 -17.74 13.72 17.07
CA LEU A 34 -17.34 13.98 18.46
C LEU A 34 -18.25 15.00 19.18
N VAL A 35 -19.17 15.64 18.46
CA VAL A 35 -20.07 16.68 19.02
C VAL A 35 -21.04 16.09 20.04
N SER A 36 -21.71 14.98 19.70
CA SER A 36 -22.64 14.27 20.58
C SER A 36 -22.84 12.82 20.13
N SER A 37 -23.45 11.99 20.98
CA SER A 37 -23.83 10.62 20.59
C SER A 37 -24.83 10.58 19.44
N SER A 38 -25.72 11.58 19.37
CA SER A 38 -26.71 11.72 18.31
C SER A 38 -26.03 12.05 16.97
N TRP A 39 -25.06 12.97 16.95
CA TRP A 39 -24.27 13.28 15.75
C TRP A 39 -23.46 12.08 15.28
N HIS A 40 -22.85 11.36 16.22
CA HIS A 40 -22.11 10.15 15.91
C HIS A 40 -23.00 9.10 15.24
N GLN A 41 -24.17 8.84 15.83
CA GLN A 41 -25.13 7.87 15.30
C GLN A 41 -25.65 8.31 13.93
N PHE A 42 -25.97 9.59 13.76
CA PHE A 42 -26.40 10.16 12.49
C PHE A 42 -25.36 9.97 11.37
N VAL A 43 -24.08 10.24 11.65
CA VAL A 43 -22.99 10.06 10.68
C VAL A 43 -22.87 8.59 10.23
N ILE A 44 -23.09 7.65 11.14
CA ILE A 44 -22.99 6.21 10.89
C ILE A 44 -24.20 5.70 10.11
N GLU A 45 -25.41 6.00 10.59
CA GLU A 45 -26.66 5.55 9.98
C GLU A 45 -26.84 6.07 8.55
N ASN A 46 -26.42 7.32 8.30
CA ASN A 46 -26.46 7.90 6.96
C ASN A 46 -25.23 7.56 6.11
N GLY A 47 -24.31 6.72 6.62
CA GLY A 47 -23.16 6.25 5.88
C GLY A 47 -22.22 7.36 5.38
N LEU A 48 -22.12 8.48 6.10
CA LEU A 48 -21.45 9.67 5.57
C LEU A 48 -19.96 9.45 5.33
N GLY A 49 -19.32 8.57 6.12
CA GLY A 49 -17.91 8.20 5.94
C GLY A 49 -17.65 7.47 4.63
N LYS A 50 -18.56 6.54 4.25
CA LYS A 50 -18.51 5.83 2.97
C LYS A 50 -18.65 6.81 1.81
N GLN A 51 -19.67 7.66 1.87
CA GLN A 51 -19.95 8.63 0.82
C GLN A 51 -18.80 9.63 0.63
N LEU A 52 -18.21 10.15 1.72
CA LEU A 52 -17.04 11.04 1.64
C LEU A 52 -15.82 10.31 1.07
N CYS A 53 -15.55 9.07 1.52
CA CYS A 53 -14.45 8.26 1.00
C CYS A 53 -14.58 8.05 -0.52
N LEU A 54 -15.77 7.68 -1.01
CA LEU A 54 -16.02 7.46 -2.43
C LEU A 54 -16.05 8.75 -3.25
N LYS A 55 -16.44 9.87 -2.64
CA LYS A 55 -16.34 11.20 -3.27
C LYS A 55 -14.88 11.61 -3.51
N LEU A 56 -13.99 11.33 -2.54
CA LEU A 56 -12.57 11.63 -2.64
C LEU A 56 -11.80 10.63 -3.51
N PHE A 57 -12.22 9.35 -3.45
CA PHE A 57 -11.55 8.23 -4.11
C PHE A 57 -12.59 7.36 -4.84
N PRO A 58 -13.17 7.84 -5.96
CA PRO A 58 -14.15 7.06 -6.74
C PRO A 58 -13.62 5.70 -7.20
N GLU A 59 -12.30 5.62 -7.37
CA GLU A 59 -11.56 4.42 -7.77
C GLU A 59 -11.74 3.25 -6.79
N ILE A 60 -11.99 3.52 -5.50
CA ILE A 60 -12.20 2.48 -4.48
C ILE A 60 -13.57 1.83 -4.64
N SER A 61 -14.49 2.39 -5.44
CA SER A 61 -15.83 1.83 -5.63
C SER A 61 -15.84 0.38 -6.13
N GLY A 62 -14.83 -0.07 -6.88
CA GLY A 62 -14.68 -1.47 -7.27
C GLY A 62 -14.33 -2.39 -6.10
N ILE A 63 -13.57 -1.87 -5.13
CA ILE A 63 -13.10 -2.59 -3.94
C ILE A 63 -14.17 -2.62 -2.83
N VAL A 64 -15.12 -1.68 -2.86
CA VAL A 64 -16.28 -1.62 -1.93
C VAL A 64 -17.00 -2.95 -1.82
N HIS A 65 -17.28 -3.59 -2.96
CA HIS A 65 -18.04 -4.84 -2.97
C HIS A 65 -17.27 -5.95 -2.22
N THR A 66 -15.94 -6.00 -2.35
CA THR A 66 -15.09 -6.98 -1.65
C THR A 66 -15.01 -6.72 -0.15
N ILE A 67 -14.93 -5.44 0.25
CA ILE A 67 -14.94 -5.04 1.66
C ILE A 67 -16.27 -5.40 2.31
N GLU A 68 -17.38 -5.08 1.65
CA GLU A 68 -18.74 -5.28 2.16
C GLU A 68 -19.12 -6.76 2.20
N MET A 69 -18.74 -7.55 1.19
CA MET A 69 -18.92 -9.01 1.20
C MET A 69 -18.18 -9.67 2.36
N ASN A 70 -16.93 -9.28 2.62
CA ASN A 70 -16.16 -9.86 3.74
C ASN A 70 -16.76 -9.48 5.10
N ASN A 71 -17.25 -8.25 5.26
CA ASN A 71 -17.99 -7.85 6.46
C ASN A 71 -19.29 -8.64 6.63
N LEU A 72 -19.98 -8.94 5.52
CA LEU A 72 -21.20 -9.76 5.55
C LEU A 72 -20.87 -11.20 5.97
N ILE A 73 -19.81 -11.80 5.42
CA ILE A 73 -19.37 -13.17 5.75
C ILE A 73 -19.01 -13.28 7.24
N ASP A 74 -18.36 -12.27 7.83
CA ASP A 74 -18.08 -12.22 9.27
C ASP A 74 -19.36 -12.18 10.13
N THR A 75 -20.50 -11.72 9.59
CA THR A 75 -21.79 -11.63 10.29
C THR A 75 -22.72 -12.84 10.08
N VAL A 76 -22.53 -13.63 9.01
CA VAL A 76 -23.41 -14.75 8.63
C VAL A 76 -23.38 -15.92 9.65
N GLY A 77 -22.42 -15.94 10.58
CA GLY A 77 -22.40 -16.89 11.70
C GLY A 77 -23.42 -16.62 12.83
N HIS A 78 -24.18 -15.52 12.76
CA HIS A 78 -25.19 -15.15 13.76
C HIS A 78 -26.53 -14.80 13.10
N LYS A 79 -27.63 -15.14 13.79
CA LYS A 79 -29.00 -14.89 13.30
C LYS A 79 -29.22 -13.38 13.17
N GLN A 80 -29.54 -12.95 11.94
CA GLN A 80 -29.75 -11.56 11.55
C GLN A 80 -30.79 -10.85 12.44
N ASN A 81 -30.31 -9.95 13.31
CA ASN A 81 -31.09 -9.01 14.12
C ASN A 81 -30.74 -7.56 13.73
N ASP A 82 -31.60 -6.58 14.04
CA ASP A 82 -31.32 -5.14 13.84
C ASP A 82 -30.00 -4.66 14.49
N CYS A 83 -29.56 -5.35 15.56
CA CYS A 83 -28.27 -5.09 16.20
C CYS A 83 -27.07 -5.40 15.29
N ASP A 84 -27.21 -6.39 14.40
CA ASP A 84 -26.15 -6.80 13.46
C ASP A 84 -26.01 -5.80 12.30
N GLU A 85 -27.12 -5.17 11.89
CA GLU A 85 -27.11 -4.12 10.88
C GLU A 85 -26.39 -2.87 11.38
N LEU A 86 -26.70 -2.41 12.59
CA LEU A 86 -26.01 -1.27 13.19
C LEU A 86 -24.51 -1.56 13.43
N GLU A 87 -24.16 -2.79 13.79
CA GLU A 87 -22.75 -3.19 13.91
C GLU A 87 -22.04 -3.17 12.54
N CYS A 88 -22.71 -3.63 11.48
CA CYS A 88 -22.20 -3.54 10.11
C CYS A 88 -21.96 -2.09 9.68
N LEU A 89 -22.91 -1.19 9.94
CA LEU A 89 -22.77 0.25 9.66
C LEU A 89 -21.59 0.86 10.43
N ARG A 90 -21.39 0.48 11.70
CA ARG A 90 -20.23 0.91 12.50
C ARG A 90 -18.91 0.41 11.93
N LYS A 91 -18.83 -0.86 11.51
CA LYS A 91 -17.63 -1.43 10.86
C LYS A 91 -17.33 -0.72 9.55
N ASN A 92 -18.33 -0.54 8.69
CA ASN A 92 -18.20 0.20 7.43
C ASN A 92 -17.72 1.63 7.70
N HIS A 93 -18.35 2.35 8.63
CA HIS A 93 -17.94 3.71 8.99
C HIS A 93 -16.46 3.78 9.37
N ARG A 94 -15.97 2.83 10.19
CA ARG A 94 -14.55 2.77 10.57
C ARG A 94 -13.64 2.51 9.37
N ILE A 95 -13.96 1.52 8.55
CA ILE A 95 -13.15 1.16 7.37
C ILE A 95 -13.04 2.34 6.42
N TYR A 96 -14.17 2.94 6.01
CA TYR A 96 -14.16 4.05 5.06
C TYR A 96 -13.51 5.31 5.61
N THR A 97 -13.65 5.57 6.91
CA THR A 97 -12.97 6.71 7.54
C THR A 97 -11.46 6.49 7.57
N LEU A 98 -10.99 5.27 7.87
CA LEU A 98 -9.56 4.93 7.83
C LEU A 98 -8.99 5.03 6.42
N LEU A 99 -9.72 4.51 5.41
CA LEU A 99 -9.32 4.62 4.01
C LEU A 99 -9.24 6.07 3.56
N ALA A 100 -10.27 6.87 3.85
CA ALA A 100 -10.29 8.29 3.49
C ALA A 100 -9.12 9.06 4.11
N GLN A 101 -8.69 8.68 5.32
CA GLN A 101 -7.53 9.27 5.99
C GLN A 101 -6.18 8.78 5.45
N ALA A 102 -6.10 7.53 4.99
CA ALA A 102 -4.86 6.91 4.53
C ALA A 102 -4.37 7.46 3.18
N PHE A 103 -5.26 8.00 2.35
CA PHE A 103 -4.94 8.44 1.00
C PHE A 103 -4.91 9.96 0.88
N ASN A 104 -4.13 10.42 -0.09
CA ASN A 104 -4.11 11.82 -0.52
C ASN A 104 -4.95 11.93 -1.80
N PRO A 105 -5.80 12.97 -1.97
CA PRO A 105 -6.53 13.20 -3.22
C PRO A 105 -5.62 13.31 -4.45
N PHE A 106 -4.34 13.66 -4.27
CA PHE A 106 -3.37 13.79 -5.36
C PHE A 106 -2.59 12.49 -5.58
N VAL A 107 -2.37 12.15 -6.86
CA VAL A 107 -1.51 11.04 -7.28
C VAL A 107 -0.05 11.46 -7.16
N ARG A 108 0.77 10.60 -6.56
CA ARG A 108 2.23 10.75 -6.47
C ARG A 108 2.89 9.74 -7.43
N LYS A 109 4.06 10.11 -7.94
CA LYS A 109 4.86 9.35 -8.93
C LYS A 109 6.00 8.55 -8.28
N ASP A 110 6.62 9.13 -7.26
CA ASP A 110 7.72 8.51 -6.53
C ASP A 110 7.18 7.81 -5.27
N CYS A 111 6.53 6.68 -5.48
CA CYS A 111 5.89 5.91 -4.40
C CYS A 111 6.75 4.74 -3.89
N ILE A 112 7.88 4.44 -4.53
CA ILE A 112 8.84 3.46 -4.05
C ILE A 112 9.78 4.13 -3.03
N SER A 113 9.94 3.52 -1.85
CA SER A 113 10.85 4.00 -0.82
C SER A 113 12.20 3.30 -0.84
N GLU A 114 12.21 2.00 -1.16
CA GLU A 114 13.37 1.14 -0.97
C GLU A 114 13.31 -0.02 -1.97
N ALA A 115 14.43 -0.27 -2.64
CA ALA A 115 14.66 -1.50 -3.39
C ALA A 115 15.15 -2.57 -2.40
N VAL A 116 14.40 -3.66 -2.26
CA VAL A 116 14.59 -4.64 -1.17
C VAL A 116 15.49 -5.77 -1.61
N ILE A 117 15.14 -6.44 -2.71
CA ILE A 117 15.88 -7.61 -3.21
C ILE A 117 15.58 -7.86 -4.69
N ALA A 118 16.58 -8.31 -5.44
CA ALA A 118 16.43 -8.90 -6.77
C ALA A 118 16.66 -10.41 -6.66
N SER A 119 16.00 -11.21 -7.51
CA SER A 119 16.21 -12.67 -7.55
C SER A 119 17.63 -13.07 -7.93
N SER A 120 18.28 -12.27 -8.78
CA SER A 120 19.69 -12.40 -9.12
C SER A 120 20.29 -11.02 -9.41
N THR A 121 21.62 -10.92 -9.42
CA THR A 121 22.33 -9.73 -9.89
C THR A 121 23.70 -10.17 -10.40
N ASP A 122 24.04 -9.80 -11.64
CA ASP A 122 25.30 -10.25 -12.27
C ASP A 122 26.52 -9.59 -11.63
N ASN A 123 26.72 -8.29 -11.84
CA ASN A 123 27.88 -7.56 -11.34
C ASN A 123 27.51 -6.71 -10.11
N TYR A 124 27.34 -7.34 -8.96
CA TYR A 124 27.04 -6.64 -7.70
C TYR A 124 28.31 -6.03 -7.07
N PRO A 125 28.25 -4.77 -6.57
CA PRO A 125 27.08 -3.90 -6.43
C PRO A 125 26.81 -2.98 -7.64
N GLU A 126 27.65 -3.01 -8.67
CA GLU A 126 27.65 -2.03 -9.75
C GLU A 126 26.34 -1.98 -10.54
N GLU A 127 25.72 -3.14 -10.75
CA GLU A 127 24.47 -3.35 -11.49
C GLU A 127 23.31 -3.76 -10.55
N SER A 128 23.36 -3.27 -9.30
CA SER A 128 22.38 -3.62 -8.27
C SER A 128 20.98 -3.05 -8.55
N ILE A 129 19.98 -3.65 -7.90
CA ILE A 129 18.58 -3.19 -7.94
C ILE A 129 18.43 -1.72 -7.50
N HIS A 130 19.33 -1.19 -6.67
CA HIS A 130 19.26 0.21 -6.22
C HIS A 130 19.34 1.21 -7.37
N ASN A 131 20.03 0.87 -8.46
CA ASN A 131 20.10 1.71 -9.65
C ASN A 131 18.72 1.94 -10.28
N THR A 132 17.75 1.04 -10.04
CA THR A 132 16.38 1.16 -10.58
C THR A 132 15.53 2.22 -9.90
N LEU A 133 16.02 2.81 -8.80
CA LEU A 133 15.38 3.97 -8.16
C LEU A 133 15.80 5.28 -8.82
N GLU A 134 16.84 5.25 -9.65
CA GLU A 134 17.33 6.42 -10.36
C GLU A 134 16.52 6.61 -11.66
N PRO A 135 16.05 7.83 -11.95
CA PRO A 135 15.15 8.06 -13.09
C PRO A 135 15.86 8.05 -14.45
N PHE A 136 17.19 8.02 -14.47
CA PHE A 136 18.01 8.12 -15.68
C PHE A 136 18.89 6.90 -15.85
N ASP A 137 19.07 6.48 -17.11
CA ASP A 137 19.96 5.38 -17.50
C ASP A 137 21.45 5.75 -17.43
N ARG A 138 21.75 7.02 -17.13
CA ARG A 138 23.10 7.56 -16.95
C ARG A 138 23.14 8.56 -15.81
N ILE A 139 24.10 8.35 -14.91
CA ILE A 139 24.47 9.28 -13.85
C ILE A 139 25.90 9.71 -14.12
N ASP A 140 26.09 10.99 -14.41
CA ASP A 140 27.33 11.56 -14.92
C ASP A 140 27.85 10.79 -16.16
N THR A 141 28.93 10.03 -16.00
CA THR A 141 29.54 9.21 -17.05
C THR A 141 29.24 7.72 -16.91
N ARG A 142 28.49 7.32 -15.88
CA ARG A 142 28.24 5.92 -15.53
C ARG A 142 26.83 5.50 -15.94
N ALA A 143 26.72 4.29 -16.48
CA ALA A 143 25.42 3.66 -16.75
C ALA A 143 24.73 3.30 -15.43
N SER A 144 23.43 3.60 -15.32
CA SER A 144 22.61 3.25 -14.16
C SER A 144 21.49 2.29 -14.60
N TYR A 145 21.66 1.02 -14.24
CA TYR A 145 20.70 -0.05 -14.52
C TYR A 145 20.91 -1.19 -13.52
N TRP A 146 19.88 -2.00 -13.32
CA TRP A 146 20.00 -3.32 -12.74
C TRP A 146 20.23 -4.36 -13.83
N SER A 147 21.02 -5.40 -13.54
CA SER A 147 21.30 -6.52 -14.43
C SER A 147 21.04 -7.87 -13.75
N SER A 148 20.25 -8.73 -14.37
CA SER A 148 20.09 -10.13 -13.95
C SER A 148 21.35 -10.95 -14.19
N GLU A 149 21.55 -12.06 -13.48
CA GLU A 149 22.50 -13.09 -13.92
C GLU A 149 22.09 -13.71 -15.27
N GLY A 150 23.08 -14.16 -16.04
CA GLY A 150 22.89 -14.78 -17.34
C GLY A 150 22.18 -16.14 -17.26
N GLN A 151 21.24 -16.39 -18.16
CA GLN A 151 20.51 -17.67 -18.22
C GLN A 151 20.54 -18.30 -19.61
N ASN A 152 20.69 -19.62 -19.66
CA ASN A 152 20.59 -20.37 -20.92
C ASN A 152 19.14 -20.46 -21.43
N ASN A 153 18.20 -20.67 -20.51
CA ASN A 153 16.79 -20.79 -20.84
C ASN A 153 16.12 -19.41 -20.79
N PRO A 154 15.63 -18.86 -21.91
CA PRO A 154 14.99 -17.54 -21.94
C PRO A 154 13.65 -17.51 -21.22
N ALA A 155 13.06 -18.66 -20.85
CA ALA A 155 11.80 -18.71 -20.11
C ALA A 155 11.97 -18.50 -18.59
N VAL A 156 13.20 -18.49 -18.07
CA VAL A 156 13.45 -18.27 -16.64
C VAL A 156 13.18 -16.80 -16.30
N PRO A 157 12.19 -16.50 -15.45
CA PRO A 157 11.84 -15.13 -15.08
C PRO A 157 12.84 -14.54 -14.08
N GLU A 158 12.76 -13.23 -13.90
CA GLU A 158 13.41 -12.51 -12.80
C GLU A 158 12.37 -11.77 -11.97
N THR A 159 12.70 -11.46 -10.73
CA THR A 159 11.82 -10.74 -9.80
C THR A 159 12.58 -9.64 -9.08
N LEU A 160 11.96 -8.48 -8.98
CA LEU A 160 12.46 -7.32 -8.25
C LEU A 160 11.44 -6.93 -7.19
N LEU A 161 11.86 -6.89 -5.93
CA LEU A 161 11.03 -6.55 -4.79
C LEU A 161 11.28 -5.13 -4.32
N TYR A 162 10.22 -4.36 -4.21
CA TYR A 162 10.21 -2.98 -3.76
C TYR A 162 9.31 -2.81 -2.54
N LYS A 163 9.70 -1.86 -1.70
CA LYS A 163 8.88 -1.34 -0.61
C LYS A 163 8.35 0.02 -1.01
N LEU A 164 7.08 0.25 -0.72
CA LEU A 164 6.38 1.50 -1.01
C LEU A 164 6.50 2.46 0.18
N MET A 165 6.44 3.75 -0.10
CA MET A 165 6.52 4.86 0.88
C MET A 165 5.51 4.74 2.03
N THR A 166 4.39 4.07 1.77
CA THR A 166 3.34 3.84 2.76
C THR A 166 2.92 2.37 2.72
N LYS A 167 2.50 1.85 3.88
CA LYS A 167 1.94 0.50 3.97
C LYS A 167 0.54 0.39 3.36
N MET A 168 -0.08 1.51 2.99
CA MET A 168 -1.33 1.56 2.24
C MET A 168 -1.23 2.58 1.12
N CYS A 169 -1.56 2.16 -0.08
CA CYS A 169 -1.68 3.06 -1.22
C CYS A 169 -2.63 2.47 -2.27
N ILE A 170 -3.21 3.34 -3.07
CA ILE A 170 -3.98 2.94 -4.26
C ILE A 170 -3.06 3.10 -5.46
N VAL A 171 -2.67 1.98 -6.08
CA VAL A 171 -1.82 1.96 -7.28
C VAL A 171 -2.70 1.89 -8.52
N THR A 172 -2.42 2.74 -9.50
CA THR A 172 -3.18 2.77 -10.77
C THR A 172 -2.33 2.44 -11.98
N GLU A 173 -1.05 2.82 -11.93
CA GLU A 173 -0.15 2.74 -13.06
C GLU A 173 1.27 2.52 -12.56
N ILE A 174 2.02 1.69 -13.27
CA ILE A 174 3.42 1.37 -12.97
C ILE A 174 4.20 1.61 -14.26
N HIS A 175 5.33 2.30 -14.17
CA HIS A 175 6.20 2.53 -15.31
C HIS A 175 7.49 1.74 -15.17
N VAL A 176 7.98 1.23 -16.31
CA VAL A 176 9.20 0.44 -16.41
C VAL A 176 9.97 0.90 -17.64
N GLN A 177 11.29 1.03 -17.51
CA GLN A 177 12.16 1.37 -18.64
C GLN A 177 13.26 0.32 -18.80
N PRO A 178 13.27 -0.44 -19.91
CA PRO A 178 14.38 -1.31 -20.24
C PRO A 178 15.66 -0.54 -20.55
N PHE A 179 16.80 -1.16 -20.29
CA PHE A 179 18.10 -0.54 -20.58
C PHE A 179 18.61 -0.90 -21.97
N GLN A 180 19.15 0.11 -22.66
CA GLN A 180 19.89 -0.05 -23.91
C GLN A 180 21.39 -0.02 -23.63
N ALA A 181 22.06 -1.10 -24.01
CA ALA A 181 23.50 -1.24 -23.87
C ALA A 181 24.26 -0.39 -24.89
N TYR A 182 24.27 0.92 -24.70
CA TYR A 182 24.90 1.88 -25.63
C TYR A 182 26.42 1.69 -25.79
N PHE A 183 27.04 0.90 -24.91
CA PHE A 183 28.45 0.53 -24.95
C PHE A 183 28.71 -0.80 -25.67
N GLN A 184 27.67 -1.49 -26.16
CA GLN A 184 27.79 -2.72 -26.95
C GLN A 184 27.46 -2.45 -28.43
N TYR A 185 28.01 -3.30 -29.32
CA TYR A 185 27.76 -3.22 -30.76
C TYR A 185 26.27 -3.45 -31.07
N ASN A 186 25.72 -2.70 -32.03
CA ASN A 186 24.28 -2.65 -32.37
C ASN A 186 23.35 -2.11 -31.27
N PHE A 187 23.88 -1.63 -30.14
CA PHE A 187 23.10 -1.04 -29.05
C PHE A 187 21.89 -1.89 -28.60
N PRO A 188 22.12 -3.16 -28.20
CA PRO A 188 21.06 -4.10 -27.89
C PRO A 188 20.24 -3.65 -26.68
N ILE A 189 18.97 -4.07 -26.66
CA ILE A 189 18.02 -3.74 -25.59
C ILE A 189 17.75 -5.02 -24.81
N TYR A 190 18.15 -5.03 -23.55
CA TYR A 190 18.02 -6.19 -22.66
C TYR A 190 16.70 -6.11 -21.91
N SER A 191 15.58 -6.22 -22.60
CA SER A 191 14.27 -6.17 -21.95
C SER A 191 13.65 -7.55 -21.74
N SER A 192 12.63 -7.59 -20.90
CA SER A 192 11.73 -8.73 -20.80
C SER A 192 10.69 -8.74 -21.95
N LYS A 193 10.03 -9.87 -22.19
CA LYS A 193 8.91 -9.96 -23.15
C LYS A 193 7.63 -9.40 -22.57
N ALA A 194 7.43 -9.61 -21.28
CA ALA A 194 6.27 -9.15 -20.54
C ALA A 194 6.62 -8.90 -19.07
N VAL A 195 5.80 -8.10 -18.40
CA VAL A 195 5.91 -7.83 -16.97
C VAL A 195 4.62 -8.17 -16.24
N ARG A 196 4.76 -8.58 -14.98
CA ARG A 196 3.64 -8.80 -14.07
C ARG A 196 3.93 -8.13 -12.74
N PHE A 197 2.91 -7.59 -12.10
CA PHE A 197 3.02 -6.89 -10.83
C PHE A 197 2.25 -7.63 -9.75
N ARG A 198 2.89 -7.84 -8.61
CA ARG A 198 2.26 -8.38 -7.39
C ARG A 198 2.33 -7.37 -6.27
N MET A 199 1.29 -7.28 -5.46
CA MET A 199 1.23 -6.38 -4.32
C MET A 199 0.75 -7.12 -3.08
N GLY A 200 1.36 -6.81 -1.94
CA GLY A 200 1.09 -7.56 -0.72
C GLY A 200 1.81 -7.03 0.52
N HIS A 201 1.92 -7.93 1.50
CA HIS A 201 2.53 -7.65 2.79
C HIS A 201 3.53 -8.73 3.19
N LYS A 202 4.49 -8.33 4.01
CA LYS A 202 5.45 -9.22 4.64
C LYS A 202 4.81 -10.02 5.78
N LEU A 203 5.07 -11.31 5.84
CA LEU A 203 4.72 -12.19 6.96
C LEU A 203 5.57 -11.78 8.18
N GLN A 204 4.94 -11.55 9.33
CA GLN A 204 5.71 -11.35 10.56
C GLN A 204 6.30 -12.70 10.98
N SER A 205 7.62 -12.83 10.93
CA SER A 205 8.28 -13.83 11.76
C SER A 205 8.09 -13.41 13.21
N GLU A 206 7.35 -14.19 13.98
CA GLU A 206 7.32 -14.02 15.43
C GLU A 206 8.76 -14.06 15.97
N MET A 207 9.07 -13.16 16.91
CA MET A 207 10.36 -13.01 17.55
C MET A 207 11.00 -14.37 17.85
N THR A 208 12.00 -14.73 17.08
CA THR A 208 13.03 -15.68 17.50
C THR A 208 14.35 -15.15 16.98
N ASP A 209 15.11 -14.53 17.89
CA ASP A 209 16.55 -14.39 17.76
C ASP A 209 17.13 -15.78 17.50
N SER A 210 17.36 -16.11 16.23
CA SER A 210 18.23 -17.20 15.86
C SER A 210 18.89 -16.87 14.54
N SER A 211 20.11 -16.40 14.69
CA SER A 211 21.17 -16.43 13.70
C SER A 211 21.25 -17.80 13.04
N THR A 212 20.53 -17.99 11.93
CA THR A 212 20.79 -19.09 11.01
C THR A 212 20.43 -18.63 9.60
N SER A 213 21.46 -18.12 8.93
CA SER A 213 21.56 -17.99 7.49
C SER A 213 21.20 -19.31 6.82
N SER A 214 20.02 -19.37 6.22
CA SER A 214 19.71 -20.35 5.18
C SER A 214 18.75 -19.71 4.19
N ASN A 215 19.10 -19.80 2.91
CA ASN A 215 18.41 -19.25 1.75
C ASN A 215 16.94 -19.73 1.67
N LYS A 216 16.04 -19.13 2.45
CA LYS A 216 14.61 -19.21 2.20
C LYS A 216 14.27 -18.14 1.18
N TRP A 217 13.80 -18.57 0.01
CA TRP A 217 13.33 -17.68 -1.03
C TRP A 217 12.27 -16.72 -0.47
N ALA A 218 12.30 -15.47 -0.97
CA ALA A 218 11.40 -14.41 -0.55
C ALA A 218 9.91 -14.81 -0.65
N ASP A 219 9.53 -15.74 -1.53
CA ASP A 219 8.11 -16.09 -1.73
C ASP A 219 7.43 -16.71 -0.50
N ASP A 220 8.18 -17.33 0.42
CA ASP A 220 7.63 -17.84 1.69
C ASP A 220 7.43 -16.75 2.76
N GLU A 221 8.03 -15.56 2.56
CA GLU A 221 8.01 -14.45 3.52
C GLU A 221 6.96 -13.39 3.16
N PHE A 222 6.36 -13.43 1.96
CA PHE A 222 5.37 -12.43 1.53
C PHE A 222 4.04 -13.08 1.16
N ILE A 223 2.95 -12.40 1.52
CA ILE A 223 1.59 -12.75 1.09
C ILE A 223 1.14 -11.75 0.05
N TRP A 224 0.97 -12.23 -1.19
CA TRP A 224 0.45 -11.46 -2.30
C TRP A 224 -1.07 -11.42 -2.27
N THR A 225 -1.64 -10.22 -2.13
CA THR A 225 -3.10 -10.00 -2.13
C THR A 225 -3.62 -9.62 -3.52
N TYR A 226 -2.73 -9.24 -4.43
CA TYR A 226 -3.05 -8.92 -5.81
C TYR A 226 -1.93 -9.37 -6.75
N THR A 227 -2.34 -9.87 -7.91
CA THR A 227 -1.47 -10.22 -9.04
C THR A 227 -2.12 -9.69 -10.31
N SER A 228 -1.38 -8.87 -11.08
CA SER A 228 -1.86 -8.30 -12.33
C SER A 228 -1.90 -9.34 -13.46
N PRO A 229 -2.61 -9.08 -14.58
CA PRO A 229 -2.32 -9.76 -15.84
C PRO A 229 -0.88 -9.48 -16.30
N GLU A 230 -0.40 -10.27 -17.26
CA GLU A 230 0.87 -10.01 -17.95
C GLU A 230 0.69 -8.86 -18.94
N PHE A 231 1.61 -7.91 -18.90
CA PHE A 231 1.66 -6.81 -19.85
C PHE A 231 2.83 -7.00 -20.81
N PRO A 232 2.61 -6.99 -22.14
CA PRO A 232 3.70 -7.10 -23.09
C PRO A 232 4.61 -5.87 -23.01
N MET A 233 5.93 -6.08 -23.05
CA MET A 233 6.91 -5.01 -23.12
C MET A 233 7.38 -4.77 -24.55
N VAL A 234 7.47 -3.49 -24.91
CA VAL A 234 8.11 -3.05 -26.14
C VAL A 234 9.64 -3.12 -25.95
N GLN A 235 10.35 -3.49 -27.01
CA GLN A 235 11.81 -3.65 -26.98
C GLN A 235 12.49 -2.31 -27.32
N GLU A 236 12.18 -1.27 -26.54
CA GLU A 236 12.63 0.11 -26.73
C GLU A 236 13.11 0.70 -25.38
N ASN A 237 14.19 1.49 -25.41
CA ASN A 237 14.68 2.24 -24.25
C ASN A 237 13.86 3.52 -24.05
N CYS A 238 12.62 3.32 -23.60
CA CYS A 238 11.71 4.39 -23.23
C CYS A 238 10.93 3.99 -21.98
N LEU A 239 10.47 5.00 -21.23
CA LEU A 239 9.63 4.77 -20.06
C LEU A 239 8.24 4.28 -20.51
N GLN A 240 7.99 2.99 -20.35
CA GLN A 240 6.76 2.33 -20.74
C GLN A 240 5.76 2.36 -19.59
N LYS A 241 4.49 2.56 -19.93
CA LYS A 241 3.42 2.82 -18.95
C LYS A 241 2.41 1.68 -18.91
N PHE A 242 2.30 1.03 -17.76
CA PHE A 242 1.42 -0.11 -17.53
C PHE A 242 0.28 0.28 -16.61
N LYS A 243 -0.90 0.53 -17.19
CA LYS A 243 -2.12 0.82 -16.45
C LYS A 243 -2.77 -0.48 -15.97
N LEU A 244 -3.07 -0.53 -14.69
CA LEU A 244 -3.77 -1.68 -14.11
C LEU A 244 -5.24 -1.69 -14.60
N PRO A 245 -5.86 -2.87 -14.82
CA PRO A 245 -7.24 -2.95 -15.28
C PRO A 245 -8.22 -2.24 -14.35
N GLU A 246 -7.95 -2.32 -13.05
CA GLU A 246 -8.65 -1.60 -11.99
C GLU A 246 -7.63 -1.04 -10.99
N PRO A 247 -7.93 0.09 -10.33
CA PRO A 247 -7.12 0.61 -9.23
C PRO A 247 -6.97 -0.41 -8.11
N VAL A 248 -5.73 -0.62 -7.64
CA VAL A 248 -5.41 -1.67 -6.67
C VAL A 248 -5.09 -1.06 -5.32
N LEU A 249 -5.80 -1.50 -4.28
CA LEU A 249 -5.45 -1.20 -2.90
C LEU A 249 -4.33 -2.14 -2.43
N CYS A 250 -3.10 -1.62 -2.41
CA CYS A 250 -1.95 -2.32 -1.82
C CYS A 250 -1.98 -2.15 -0.30
N ILE A 251 -2.00 -3.28 0.43
CA ILE A 251 -1.92 -3.32 1.89
C ILE A 251 -0.71 -4.13 2.29
N GLY A 252 0.19 -3.51 3.07
CA GLY A 252 1.50 -4.04 3.43
C GLY A 252 2.65 -3.17 2.95
N GLY A 253 2.46 -2.48 1.83
CA GLY A 253 3.46 -1.59 1.23
C GLY A 253 4.58 -2.33 0.53
N TYR A 254 4.33 -3.53 -0.01
CA TYR A 254 5.31 -4.26 -0.82
C TYR A 254 4.76 -4.52 -2.22
N MET A 255 5.64 -4.39 -3.20
CA MET A 255 5.36 -4.64 -4.61
C MET A 255 6.49 -5.48 -5.20
N GLN A 256 6.16 -6.57 -5.87
CA GLN A 256 7.10 -7.36 -6.66
C GLN A 256 6.81 -7.19 -8.15
N VAL A 257 7.85 -6.96 -8.93
CA VAL A 257 7.82 -6.96 -10.39
C VAL A 257 8.38 -8.30 -10.85
N GLU A 258 7.60 -9.05 -11.64
CA GLU A 258 8.07 -10.24 -12.36
C GLU A 258 8.39 -9.85 -13.80
N LEU A 259 9.64 -10.07 -14.21
CA LEU A 259 10.15 -9.84 -15.55
C LEU A 259 10.13 -11.19 -16.30
N LEU A 260 9.22 -11.31 -17.27
CA LEU A 260 8.87 -12.58 -17.89
C LEU A 260 9.45 -12.68 -19.30
N GLY A 261 10.24 -13.72 -19.52
CA GLY A 261 10.80 -14.05 -20.82
C GLY A 261 11.94 -13.12 -21.22
N ARG A 262 13.13 -13.67 -21.42
CA ARG A 262 14.31 -12.93 -21.86
C ARG A 262 14.34 -12.81 -23.38
N VAL A 263 14.76 -11.65 -23.89
CA VAL A 263 14.79 -11.37 -25.33
C VAL A 263 16.21 -11.40 -25.87
N GLN A 264 17.13 -10.68 -25.23
CA GLN A 264 18.47 -10.43 -25.74
C GLN A 264 19.49 -11.43 -25.19
N ARG A 265 20.40 -11.89 -26.05
CA ARG A 265 21.61 -12.61 -25.65
C ARG A 265 22.80 -11.68 -25.62
N GLN A 266 23.66 -11.85 -24.62
CA GLN A 266 24.95 -11.18 -24.58
C GLN A 266 25.96 -11.91 -25.46
N GLU A 267 26.74 -11.16 -26.24
CA GLU A 267 27.69 -11.75 -27.19
C GLU A 267 28.88 -12.44 -26.51
N MET A 268 29.23 -11.99 -25.29
CA MET A 268 30.44 -12.44 -24.58
C MET A 268 30.35 -13.91 -24.16
N ASP A 269 29.18 -14.36 -23.74
CA ASP A 269 28.95 -15.71 -23.19
C ASP A 269 27.77 -16.45 -23.84
N GLY A 270 26.98 -15.77 -24.68
CA GLY A 270 25.82 -16.34 -25.36
C GLY A 270 24.60 -16.56 -24.46
N LEU A 271 24.60 -16.04 -23.23
CA LEU A 271 23.50 -16.18 -22.28
C LEU A 271 22.48 -15.06 -22.42
N TYR A 272 21.26 -15.30 -21.92
CA TYR A 272 20.19 -14.32 -21.91
C TYR A 272 20.18 -13.48 -20.63
N TYR A 273 20.04 -12.16 -20.79
CA TYR A 273 20.05 -11.18 -19.72
C TYR A 273 18.81 -10.26 -19.77
N ILE A 274 18.44 -9.68 -18.63
CA ILE A 274 17.46 -8.60 -18.51
C ILE A 274 18.11 -7.45 -17.75
N TRP A 275 18.08 -6.25 -18.33
CA TRP A 275 18.59 -5.01 -17.77
C TRP A 275 17.48 -3.96 -17.69
N GLU A 276 17.25 -3.41 -16.49
CA GLU A 276 16.19 -2.42 -16.24
C GLU A 276 16.78 -1.12 -15.67
N VAL A 277 16.29 0.02 -16.16
CA VAL A 277 16.76 1.36 -15.79
C VAL A 277 16.04 1.90 -14.57
N CYS A 278 14.71 1.89 -14.59
CA CYS A 278 13.92 2.58 -13.58
C CYS A 278 12.53 1.96 -13.42
N PHE A 279 12.02 2.00 -12.19
CA PHE A 279 10.61 1.76 -11.87
C PHE A 279 9.96 2.99 -11.23
N GLU A 280 8.83 3.42 -11.79
CA GLU A 280 7.98 4.48 -11.23
C GLU A 280 6.62 3.89 -10.86
N VAL A 281 6.05 4.29 -9.72
CA VAL A 281 4.75 3.78 -9.27
C VAL A 281 3.83 4.96 -9.02
N LEU A 282 2.78 5.07 -9.83
CA LEU A 282 1.76 6.09 -9.64
C LEU A 282 0.73 5.59 -8.64
N ALA A 283 0.75 6.19 -7.45
CA ALA A 283 -0.17 5.84 -6.39
C ALA A 283 -0.69 7.05 -5.60
N ARG A 284 -1.88 6.89 -5.03
CA ARG A 284 -2.41 7.78 -4.00
C ARG A 284 -1.98 7.26 -2.64
N ASN A 285 -1.17 8.03 -1.94
CA ASN A 285 -0.80 7.79 -0.56
C ASN A 285 -0.67 9.11 0.19
N ARG A 286 -0.87 9.06 1.51
CA ARG A 286 -0.60 10.18 2.39
C ARG A 286 0.59 9.83 3.27
N GLU A 287 1.65 10.64 3.21
CA GLU A 287 2.75 10.50 4.16
C GLU A 287 2.22 10.72 5.58
N THR A 288 2.51 9.79 6.48
CA THR A 288 1.99 9.70 7.86
C THR A 288 2.53 10.78 8.80
N TYR A 289 2.91 11.97 8.30
CA TYR A 289 3.58 13.01 9.11
C TYR A 289 2.68 13.73 10.12
N THR A 290 1.36 13.51 10.11
CA THR A 290 0.43 14.20 11.02
C THR A 290 -0.77 13.34 11.41
N PHE A 291 -0.55 12.29 12.20
CA PHE A 291 -1.64 11.63 12.92
C PHE A 291 -1.61 12.03 14.39
N PHE A 292 -2.25 13.16 14.72
CA PHE A 292 -2.69 13.42 16.08
C PHE A 292 -3.93 12.57 16.35
N THR A 293 -3.77 11.61 17.25
CA THR A 293 -4.88 10.96 17.95
C THR A 293 -5.65 12.01 18.74
N THR A 294 -6.85 12.35 18.27
CA THR A 294 -7.91 12.86 19.15
C THR A 294 -9.07 11.88 19.14
N THR A 295 -8.76 10.60 19.37
CA THR A 295 -9.72 9.70 20.03
C THR A 295 -9.50 9.90 21.52
N TYR A 296 -10.48 10.53 22.17
CA TYR A 296 -10.51 10.87 23.58
C TYR A 296 -9.90 9.76 24.47
N THR A 297 -8.71 10.01 25.02
CA THR A 297 -8.25 9.38 26.24
C THR A 297 -9.06 9.99 27.38
N GLY A 298 -10.24 9.44 27.64
CA GLY A 298 -10.86 9.63 28.95
C GLY A 298 -9.88 9.11 30.00
N ASN A 299 -9.49 10.00 30.92
CA ASN A 299 -8.59 9.69 32.04
C ASN A 299 -9.01 8.37 32.71
N GLY A 300 -8.22 7.31 32.48
CA GLY A 300 -8.47 5.96 32.98
C GLY A 300 -8.22 4.82 31.97
N ALA A 301 -8.01 5.09 30.68
CA ALA A 301 -7.99 4.06 29.63
C ALA A 301 -6.61 3.50 29.22
N SER A 302 -5.52 3.81 29.93
CA SER A 302 -4.18 3.28 29.59
C SER A 302 -4.08 1.75 29.74
N SER A 303 -4.82 1.15 30.69
CA SER A 303 -4.83 -0.31 30.84
C SER A 303 -5.81 -1.02 29.89
N ARG A 304 -6.98 -0.42 29.61
CA ARG A 304 -8.03 -1.06 28.80
C ARG A 304 -7.65 -1.23 27.33
N PHE A 305 -6.87 -0.32 26.74
CA PHE A 305 -6.39 -0.48 25.36
C PHE A 305 -5.41 -1.65 25.22
N ARG A 306 -4.46 -1.81 26.17
CA ARG A 306 -3.55 -2.96 26.21
C ARG A 306 -4.32 -4.28 26.43
N THR A 307 -5.37 -4.26 27.25
CA THR A 307 -6.22 -5.43 27.48
C THR A 307 -7.14 -5.75 26.29
N PHE A 308 -7.58 -4.73 25.53
CA PHE A 308 -8.44 -4.91 24.34
C PHE A 308 -7.64 -5.43 23.14
N THR A 309 -6.43 -4.93 22.91
CA THR A 309 -5.51 -5.47 21.89
C THR A 309 -5.15 -6.93 22.19
N ALA A 310 -4.95 -7.28 23.46
CA ALA A 310 -4.67 -8.66 23.88
C ALA A 310 -5.87 -9.62 23.66
N ARG A 311 -7.11 -9.12 23.76
CA ARG A 311 -8.31 -9.93 23.54
C ARG A 311 -8.69 -10.10 22.06
N LEU A 312 -8.35 -9.13 21.20
CA LEU A 312 -8.56 -9.28 19.75
C LEU A 312 -7.52 -10.18 19.09
N LEU A 313 -6.27 -10.15 19.55
CA LEU A 313 -5.22 -11.09 19.08
C LEU A 313 -5.57 -12.56 19.39
N GLN A 314 -6.45 -12.83 20.36
CA GLN A 314 -6.90 -14.18 20.71
C GLN A 314 -8.04 -14.74 19.85
N ARG A 315 -8.71 -13.92 19.02
CA ARG A 315 -9.77 -14.38 18.11
C ARG A 315 -9.28 -14.30 16.67
N GLY A 316 -8.67 -15.39 16.21
CA GLY A 316 -8.29 -15.59 14.82
C GLY A 316 -9.49 -15.52 13.89
N THR A 317 -9.74 -14.34 13.32
CA THR A 317 -10.61 -14.10 12.17
C THR A 317 -10.08 -12.89 11.39
N ARG A 318 -9.87 -13.07 10.09
CA ARG A 318 -9.10 -12.20 9.16
C ARG A 318 -9.97 -11.07 8.55
N GLY A 319 -10.52 -10.17 9.37
CA GLY A 319 -11.35 -9.06 8.90
C GLY A 319 -10.55 -7.88 8.32
N TRP A 320 -11.11 -7.15 7.35
CA TRP A 320 -10.49 -5.95 6.74
C TRP A 320 -10.18 -4.86 7.76
N GLU A 321 -11.05 -4.63 8.74
CA GLU A 321 -10.83 -3.64 9.81
C GLU A 321 -9.52 -3.94 10.57
N GLN A 322 -9.28 -5.21 10.92
CA GLN A 322 -8.07 -5.62 11.63
C GLN A 322 -6.83 -5.47 10.74
N MET A 323 -6.92 -5.84 9.46
CA MET A 323 -5.82 -5.70 8.50
C MET A 323 -5.44 -4.23 8.31
N LEU A 324 -6.44 -3.35 8.18
CA LEU A 324 -6.22 -1.91 8.05
C LEU A 324 -5.63 -1.30 9.33
N LEU A 325 -6.21 -1.61 10.48
CA LEU A 325 -5.74 -1.12 11.78
C LEU A 325 -4.32 -1.59 12.09
N ASN A 326 -4.00 -2.87 11.89
CA ASN A 326 -2.65 -3.40 12.09
C ASN A 326 -1.65 -2.68 11.20
N THR A 327 -2.00 -2.46 9.93
CA THR A 327 -1.14 -1.79 8.96
C THR A 327 -0.86 -0.34 9.36
N LEU A 328 -1.89 0.41 9.78
CA LEU A 328 -1.75 1.79 10.25
C LEU A 328 -1.00 1.88 11.60
N LEU A 329 -1.25 0.96 12.53
CA LEU A 329 -0.58 0.92 13.83
C LEU A 329 0.90 0.53 13.71
N GLN A 330 1.24 -0.38 12.80
CA GLN A 330 2.64 -0.71 12.56
C GLN A 330 3.40 0.42 11.87
N ALA A 331 2.72 1.23 11.04
CA ALA A 331 3.33 2.45 10.48
C ALA A 331 3.74 3.44 11.59
N ARG A 332 3.03 3.44 12.73
CA ARG A 332 3.39 4.20 13.93
C ARG A 332 4.59 3.60 14.67
N ALA A 333 4.63 2.27 14.83
CA ALA A 333 5.70 1.61 15.59
C ALA A 333 7.07 1.68 14.89
N GLY A 334 7.11 1.55 13.55
CA GLY A 334 8.37 1.68 12.80
C GLY A 334 9.08 3.01 13.00
N ARG A 335 8.33 4.12 13.14
CA ARG A 335 8.91 5.46 13.35
C ARG A 335 9.40 5.73 14.77
N ALA A 336 8.87 5.05 15.79
CA ALA A 336 9.34 5.25 17.16
C ALA A 336 10.80 4.76 17.31
N ASN A 337 11.18 3.73 16.57
CA ASN A 337 12.53 3.19 16.59
C ASN A 337 13.54 4.02 15.78
N ASP A 338 13.09 4.76 14.75
CA ASP A 338 13.95 5.62 13.93
C ASP A 338 14.25 6.97 14.60
N ALA A 339 13.38 7.44 15.52
CA ALA A 339 13.56 8.71 16.23
C ALA A 339 14.56 8.62 17.41
N ASP A 340 14.88 7.42 17.88
CA ASP A 340 15.80 7.20 19.01
C ASP A 340 17.27 6.97 18.59
N ASN A 341 17.59 7.10 17.29
CA ASN A 341 18.92 6.88 16.73
C ASN A 341 19.64 8.17 16.25
N GLU A 342 19.19 9.35 16.67
CA GLU A 342 19.93 10.59 16.39
C GLU A 342 21.18 10.65 17.30
N PRO A 343 22.42 10.67 16.75
CA PRO A 343 23.62 10.81 17.58
C PRO A 343 23.64 12.20 18.23
N PRO A 344 24.11 12.32 19.49
CA PRO A 344 24.09 13.59 20.20
C PRO A 344 24.96 14.63 19.46
N PRO A 345 24.56 15.91 19.46
CA PRO A 345 25.31 16.96 18.78
C PRO A 345 26.70 17.07 19.39
N ALA A 346 27.72 17.08 18.53
CA ALA A 346 29.09 17.34 18.94
C ALA A 346 29.15 18.72 19.62
N SER A 347 29.58 18.72 20.88
CA SER A 347 29.79 19.96 21.64
C SER A 347 31.00 20.71 21.09
N PRO A 348 31.00 22.05 21.14
CA PRO A 348 31.99 22.91 20.48
C PRO A 348 33.42 22.79 21.01
#